data_AF-A0A3D2IH47-F1
#
_entry.id   AF-A0A3D2IH47-F1
#
_cell.length_a   1.000
_cell.length_b   1.000
_cell.length_c   1.000
_cell.angle_alpha   90.00
_cell.angle_beta   90.00
_cell.angle_gamma   90.00
#
_symmetry.space_group_name_H-M   'P 1'
#
loop_
_entity.id
_entity.type
_entity.pdbx_description
1 polymer ?
#
loop_
_entity_poly.entity_id
_entity_poly.type
_entity_poly.pdbx_seq_one_letter_code
_entity_poly.pdbx_strand_id
1 'polypeptide(L)'
;MKIGFIAPQSISVVNGGVRTQALMTAQSLVELGVEVVFISPWDDISDTEFDLFHVFTAGYETIGIVSRLRELHKKIIVSPVMFSNRGFKTIQRALTIEEKLSSLSKGIRSEFGIKKEVCNLADRILPNTSDEAELISKAFEIDSSKINVVPNGVELRFLSSKPELFIEKTGLKDFVLFAGQASAPRKNVLSLINAVQELEVDLVIIGDFDNTGY
;
A
#
# COMPACT_ATOMS: atom_id res chain seq x y z
N MET A 1 18.81 -9.60 -14.02
CA MET A 1 18.41 -9.41 -12.61
C MET A 1 17.11 -10.15 -12.40
N LYS A 2 17.01 -10.94 -11.33
CA LYS A 2 15.85 -11.78 -10.99
C LYS A 2 15.29 -11.41 -9.63
N ILE A 3 14.01 -11.05 -9.56
CA ILE A 3 13.36 -10.51 -8.37
C ILE A 3 12.18 -11.38 -7.96
N GLY A 4 12.13 -11.77 -6.69
CA GLY A 4 11.00 -12.46 -6.08
C GLY A 4 9.98 -11.46 -5.53
N PHE A 5 8.75 -11.49 -6.04
CA PHE A 5 7.66 -10.63 -5.61
C PHE A 5 6.81 -11.36 -4.57
N ILE A 6 6.62 -10.73 -3.40
CA ILE A 6 5.80 -11.25 -2.31
C ILE A 6 4.74 -10.20 -1.99
N ALA A 7 3.47 -10.58 -2.02
CA ALA A 7 2.37 -9.73 -1.60
C ALA A 7 1.43 -10.47 -0.63
N PRO A 8 0.64 -9.75 0.17
CA PRO A 8 -0.28 -10.38 1.12
C PRO A 8 -1.28 -11.26 0.39
N GLN A 9 -1.63 -12.43 0.93
CA GLN A 9 -2.57 -13.34 0.26
C GLN A 9 -3.96 -12.71 0.11
N SER A 10 -4.32 -11.79 0.99
CA SER A 10 -5.56 -11.00 0.92
C SER A 10 -5.79 -10.29 -0.42
N ILE A 11 -4.73 -9.98 -1.19
CA ILE A 11 -4.90 -9.36 -2.51
C ILE A 11 -5.54 -10.30 -3.55
N SER A 12 -5.60 -11.61 -3.28
CA SER A 12 -6.23 -12.58 -4.20
C SER A 12 -7.75 -12.43 -4.29
N VAL A 13 -8.38 -11.90 -3.24
CA VAL A 13 -9.84 -11.71 -3.16
C VAL A 13 -10.24 -10.23 -3.26
N VAL A 14 -9.27 -9.31 -3.25
CA VAL A 14 -9.52 -7.86 -3.34
C VAL A 14 -8.80 -7.28 -4.56
N ASN A 15 -9.57 -6.71 -5.50
CA ASN A 15 -9.03 -5.90 -6.60
C ASN A 15 -8.68 -4.49 -6.10
N GLY A 16 -7.72 -4.41 -5.19
CA GLY A 16 -7.32 -3.18 -4.51
C GLY A 16 -6.02 -2.57 -5.05
N GLY A 17 -5.67 -1.40 -4.51
CA GLY A 17 -4.48 -0.64 -4.92
C GLY A 17 -3.16 -1.40 -4.78
N VAL A 18 -3.01 -2.25 -3.75
CA VAL A 18 -1.80 -3.07 -3.55
C VAL A 18 -1.61 -4.07 -4.70
N ARG A 19 -2.69 -4.74 -5.12
CA ARG A 19 -2.66 -5.68 -6.25
C ARG A 19 -2.23 -4.98 -7.53
N THR A 20 -2.87 -3.85 -7.83
CA THR A 20 -2.52 -3.04 -8.99
C THR A 20 -1.08 -2.56 -8.93
N GLN A 21 -0.63 -2.06 -7.79
CA GLN A 21 0.75 -1.63 -7.58
C GLN A 21 1.73 -2.76 -7.87
N ALA A 22 1.54 -3.95 -7.29
CA ALA A 22 2.43 -5.09 -7.49
C ALA A 22 2.47 -5.54 -8.96
N LEU A 23 1.30 -5.68 -9.61
CA LEU A 23 1.21 -6.11 -11.01
C LEU A 23 1.81 -5.10 -11.99
N MET A 24 1.51 -3.81 -11.83
CA MET A 24 2.04 -2.75 -12.70
C MET A 24 3.54 -2.53 -12.49
N THR A 25 4.02 -2.70 -11.25
CA THR A 25 5.47 -2.67 -10.95
C THR A 25 6.16 -3.85 -11.64
N ALA A 26 5.60 -5.06 -11.54
CA ALA A 26 6.15 -6.24 -12.20
C ALA A 26 6.20 -6.06 -13.72
N GLN A 27 5.10 -5.61 -14.33
CA GLN A 27 5.06 -5.33 -15.77
C GLN A 27 6.14 -4.34 -16.20
N SER A 28 6.23 -3.19 -15.51
CA SER A 28 7.23 -2.16 -15.82
C SER A 28 8.66 -2.67 -15.66
N LEU A 29 8.94 -3.52 -14.66
CA LEU A 29 10.26 -4.12 -14.47
C LEU A 29 10.59 -5.12 -15.58
N VAL A 30 9.62 -5.92 -16.03
CA VAL A 30 9.81 -6.83 -17.17
C VAL A 30 10.14 -6.07 -18.44
N GLU A 31 9.48 -4.93 -18.69
CA GLU A 31 9.79 -4.05 -19.83
C GLU A 31 11.22 -3.47 -19.76
N LEU A 32 11.79 -3.35 -18.55
CA LEU A 32 13.19 -2.95 -18.31
C LEU A 32 14.19 -4.13 -18.36
N GLY A 33 13.74 -5.34 -18.71
CA GLY A 33 14.60 -6.53 -18.81
C GLY A 33 14.88 -7.25 -17.49
N VAL A 34 14.09 -6.98 -16.44
CA VAL A 34 14.16 -7.68 -15.15
C VAL A 34 13.27 -8.91 -15.18
N GLU A 35 13.78 -10.06 -14.72
CA GLU A 35 12.95 -11.25 -14.50
C GLU A 35 12.20 -11.10 -13.17
N VAL A 36 10.86 -11.10 -13.23
CA VAL A 36 10.01 -11.01 -12.04
C VAL A 36 9.29 -12.34 -11.83
N VAL A 37 9.40 -12.90 -10.62
CA VAL A 37 8.72 -14.13 -10.23
C VAL A 37 7.76 -13.81 -9.09
N PHE A 38 6.47 -14.07 -9.28
CA PHE A 38 5.48 -13.98 -8.22
C PHE A 38 5.58 -15.24 -7.34
N ILE A 39 5.95 -15.06 -6.08
CA ILE A 39 6.15 -16.16 -5.14
C ILE A 39 4.80 -16.60 -4.56
N SER A 40 4.51 -17.89 -4.69
CA SER A 40 3.41 -18.58 -4.04
C SER A 40 3.83 -19.08 -2.65
N PRO A 41 2.91 -19.14 -1.66
CA PRO A 41 3.18 -19.76 -0.36
C PRO A 41 3.61 -21.23 -0.43
N TRP A 42 3.39 -21.90 -1.56
CA TRP A 42 3.76 -23.29 -1.80
C TRP A 42 5.14 -23.45 -2.45
N ASP A 43 5.77 -22.35 -2.85
CA ASP A 43 7.09 -22.39 -3.50
C ASP A 43 8.20 -22.56 -2.44
N ASP A 44 9.18 -23.42 -2.73
CA ASP A 44 10.41 -23.47 -1.97
C ASP A 44 11.40 -22.41 -2.47
N ILE A 45 11.43 -21.28 -1.76
CA ILE A 45 12.29 -20.14 -2.08
C ILE A 45 13.67 -20.19 -1.40
N SER A 46 13.98 -21.25 -0.65
CA SER A 46 15.25 -21.36 0.09
C SER A 46 16.46 -21.49 -0.86
N ASP A 47 16.31 -22.34 -1.87
CA ASP A 47 17.33 -22.67 -2.87
C ASP A 47 17.17 -21.90 -4.20
N THR A 48 16.27 -20.91 -4.23
CA THR A 48 16.10 -20.10 -5.44
C THR A 48 17.07 -18.93 -5.46
N GLU A 49 17.82 -18.80 -6.55
CA GLU A 49 18.73 -17.68 -6.80
C GLU A 49 17.95 -16.43 -7.21
N PHE A 50 17.55 -15.62 -6.23
CA PHE A 50 17.00 -14.28 -6.42
C PHE A 50 18.06 -13.23 -6.07
N ASP A 51 18.18 -12.17 -6.89
CA ASP A 51 19.04 -11.03 -6.57
C ASP A 51 18.48 -10.23 -5.37
N LEU A 52 17.15 -10.15 -5.26
CA LEU A 52 16.43 -9.58 -4.12
C LEU A 52 14.97 -10.03 -4.08
N PHE A 53 14.33 -9.79 -2.94
CA PHE A 53 12.90 -9.95 -2.72
C PHE A 53 12.23 -8.58 -2.56
N HIS A 54 11.17 -8.34 -3.32
CA HIS A 54 10.33 -7.14 -3.19
C HIS A 54 9.02 -7.54 -2.51
N VAL A 55 8.84 -7.07 -1.29
CA VAL A 55 7.68 -7.33 -0.46
C VAL A 55 6.73 -6.13 -0.50
N PHE A 56 5.46 -6.39 -0.81
CA PHE A 56 4.39 -5.39 -0.82
C PHE A 56 3.61 -5.47 0.49
N THR A 57 3.33 -4.29 1.06
CA THR A 57 2.73 -4.09 2.37
C THR A 57 3.65 -4.49 3.53
N ALA A 58 3.81 -3.60 4.50
CA ALA A 58 4.34 -3.95 5.81
C ALA A 58 3.17 -4.35 6.72
N GLY A 59 3.17 -5.58 7.22
CA GLY A 59 2.09 -6.05 8.08
C GLY A 59 2.22 -7.49 8.56
N TYR A 60 1.15 -7.96 9.20
CA TYR A 60 1.06 -9.29 9.82
C TYR A 60 1.18 -10.44 8.81
N GLU A 61 0.69 -10.28 7.58
CA GLU A 61 0.84 -11.29 6.52
C GLU A 61 2.30 -11.42 6.04
N THR A 62 3.09 -10.35 6.16
CA THR A 62 4.45 -10.28 5.58
C THR A 62 5.57 -10.47 6.60
N ILE A 63 5.31 -10.28 7.89
CA ILE A 63 6.39 -10.29 8.90
C ILE A 63 7.09 -11.65 8.98
N GLY A 64 6.34 -12.75 8.95
CA GLY A 64 6.92 -14.10 9.04
C GLY A 64 7.92 -14.39 7.92
N ILE A 65 7.54 -14.08 6.68
CA ILE A 65 8.39 -14.30 5.51
C ILE A 65 9.58 -13.33 5.48
N VAL A 66 9.38 -12.06 5.83
CA VAL A 66 10.48 -11.07 5.90
C VAL A 66 11.53 -11.47 6.94
N SER A 67 11.09 -11.91 8.12
CA SER A 67 12.02 -12.41 9.17
C SER A 67 12.82 -13.61 8.69
N ARG A 68 12.17 -14.57 8.01
CA ARG A 68 12.86 -15.76 7.48
C ARG A 68 13.84 -15.41 6.36
N LEU A 69 13.48 -14.49 5.46
CA LEU A 69 14.39 -14.01 4.42
C LEU A 69 15.61 -13.32 5.01
N ARG A 70 15.44 -12.58 6.12
CA ARG A 70 16.56 -11.92 6.80
C ARG A 70 17.51 -12.94 7.45
N GLU A 71 16.98 -13.99 8.09
CA GLU A 71 17.77 -15.10 8.63
C GLU A 71 18.57 -15.83 7.54
N LEU A 72 18.00 -15.95 6.34
CA LEU A 72 18.66 -16.51 5.15
C LEU A 72 19.59 -15.50 4.45
N HIS A 73 19.84 -14.33 5.06
CA HIS A 73 20.69 -13.26 4.53
C HIS A 73 20.32 -12.80 3.12
N LYS A 74 19.03 -12.89 2.75
CA LYS A 74 18.53 -12.41 1.46
C LYS A 74 18.37 -10.89 1.47
N LYS A 75 18.54 -10.26 0.30
CA LYS A 75 18.30 -8.82 0.11
C LYS A 75 16.80 -8.54 0.03
N ILE A 76 16.31 -7.59 0.83
CA ILE A 76 14.87 -7.32 1.00
C ILE A 76 14.58 -5.85 0.69
N ILE A 77 13.62 -5.62 -0.20
CA ILE A 77 13.01 -4.32 -0.46
C ILE A 77 11.55 -4.39 -0.04
N VAL A 78 11.05 -3.37 0.65
CA VAL A 78 9.65 -3.29 1.09
C VAL A 78 8.97 -2.07 0.50
N SER A 79 7.83 -2.24 -0.15
CA SER A 79 6.84 -1.17 -0.38
C SER A 79 5.82 -1.22 0.75
N PRO A 80 5.92 -0.37 1.79
CA PRO A 80 5.24 -0.60 3.06
C PRO A 80 3.73 -0.37 3.02
N VAL A 81 3.22 0.47 2.11
CA VAL A 81 1.79 0.83 1.98
C VAL A 81 1.19 1.19 3.34
N MET A 82 1.82 2.16 3.99
CA MET A 82 1.49 2.64 5.31
C MET A 82 0.77 3.99 5.22
N PHE A 83 -0.43 4.06 5.77
CA PHE A 83 -1.13 5.32 6.01
C PHE A 83 -1.59 5.39 7.47
N SER A 84 -1.52 6.59 8.07
CA SER A 84 -2.13 6.84 9.37
C SER A 84 -2.58 8.30 9.50
N ASN A 85 -3.77 8.50 10.05
CA ASN A 85 -4.24 9.82 10.50
C ASN A 85 -3.55 10.27 11.80
N ARG A 86 -2.75 9.41 12.44
CA ARG A 86 -2.04 9.73 13.67
C ARG A 86 -0.68 10.33 13.32
N GLY A 87 -0.36 11.48 13.91
CA GLY A 87 0.97 12.07 13.77
C GLY A 87 2.08 11.18 14.33
N PHE A 88 3.30 11.33 13.81
CA PHE A 88 4.44 10.45 14.14
C PHE A 88 4.71 10.33 15.65
N LYS A 89 4.58 11.43 16.42
CA LYS A 89 4.80 11.43 17.89
C LYS A 89 3.83 10.50 18.62
N THR A 90 2.60 10.40 18.15
CA THR A 90 1.58 9.53 18.75
C THR A 90 1.92 8.06 18.50
N ILE A 91 2.36 7.74 17.29
CA ILE A 91 2.81 6.38 16.93
C ILE A 91 4.07 6.02 17.72
N GLN A 92 5.06 6.91 17.78
CA GLN A 92 6.30 6.71 18.52
C GLN A 92 6.03 6.44 20.00
N ARG A 93 5.16 7.22 20.65
CA ARG A 93 4.74 6.99 22.05
C ARG A 93 4.09 5.62 22.23
N ALA A 94 3.21 5.22 21.32
CA ALA A 94 2.56 3.91 21.39
C ALA A 94 3.59 2.77 21.28
N LEU A 95 4.57 2.91 20.39
CA LEU A 95 5.67 1.96 20.23
C LEU A 95 6.56 1.89 21.48
N THR A 96 6.92 3.03 22.08
CA THR A 96 7.70 3.04 23.33
C THR A 96 6.96 2.35 24.48
N ILE A 97 5.64 2.53 24.57
CA ILE A 97 4.80 1.85 25.58
C ILE A 97 4.78 0.34 25.32
N GLU A 98 4.56 -0.07 24.07
CA GLU A 98 4.60 -1.46 23.63
C GLU A 98 5.94 -2.13 23.95
N GLU A 99 7.06 -1.50 23.61
CA GLU A 99 8.41 -2.01 23.90
C GLU A 99 8.60 -2.27 25.40
N LYS A 100 8.15 -1.35 26.27
CA LYS A 100 8.22 -1.53 27.73
C LYS A 100 7.33 -2.68 28.21
N LEU A 101 6.12 -2.83 27.67
CA LEU A 101 5.18 -3.90 28.02
C LEU A 101 5.63 -5.27 27.50
N SER A 102 6.31 -5.32 26.36
CA SER A 102 6.79 -6.56 25.74
C SER A 102 7.79 -7.32 26.62
N SER A 103 8.49 -6.61 27.52
CA SER A 103 9.38 -7.21 28.52
C SER A 103 8.64 -8.14 29.50
N LEU A 104 7.34 -7.93 29.68
CA LEU A 104 6.47 -8.72 30.57
C LEU A 104 5.64 -9.75 29.80
N SER A 105 5.40 -9.54 28.50
CA SER A 105 4.65 -10.48 27.66
C SER A 105 5.11 -10.42 26.20
N LYS A 106 5.80 -11.47 25.74
CA LYS A 106 6.37 -11.57 24.38
C LYS A 106 5.32 -11.61 23.24
N GLY A 107 4.03 -11.64 23.57
CA GLY A 107 2.95 -11.85 22.59
C GLY A 107 2.17 -10.60 22.19
N ILE A 108 2.31 -9.48 22.90
CA ILE A 108 1.53 -8.27 22.58
C ILE A 108 2.31 -7.43 21.57
N ARG A 109 1.85 -7.45 20.32
CA ARG A 109 2.40 -6.64 19.24
C ARG A 109 1.32 -5.78 18.60
N SER A 110 1.55 -4.48 18.50
CA SER A 110 0.64 -3.60 17.78
C SER A 110 0.89 -3.68 16.27
N GLU A 111 -0.09 -3.24 15.49
CA GLU A 111 0.07 -3.12 14.03
C GLU A 111 1.27 -2.23 13.66
N PHE A 112 1.49 -1.14 14.40
CA PHE A 112 2.65 -0.27 14.19
C PHE A 112 3.95 -0.98 14.58
N GLY A 113 3.95 -1.78 15.65
CA GLY A 113 5.13 -2.56 16.07
C GLY A 113 5.52 -3.60 15.03
N ILE A 114 4.55 -4.27 14.40
CA ILE A 114 4.79 -5.20 13.28
C ILE A 114 5.33 -4.46 12.06
N LYS A 115 4.71 -3.33 11.69
CA LYS A 115 5.17 -2.50 10.56
C LYS A 115 6.60 -1.99 10.77
N LYS A 116 6.92 -1.51 11.98
CA LYS A 116 8.27 -1.08 12.37
C LYS A 116 9.27 -2.21 12.17
N GLU A 117 8.94 -3.44 12.59
CA GLU A 117 9.84 -4.58 12.45
C GLU A 117 10.07 -4.96 10.98
N VAL A 118 9.00 -5.06 10.17
CA VAL A 118 9.13 -5.34 8.73
C VAL A 118 10.05 -4.30 8.06
N CYS A 119 9.82 -3.01 8.31
CA CYS A 119 10.63 -1.94 7.74
C CYS A 119 12.09 -1.98 8.24
N ASN A 120 12.33 -2.34 9.51
CA ASN A 120 13.68 -2.47 10.05
C ASN A 120 14.49 -3.61 9.40
N LEU A 121 13.82 -4.74 9.14
CA LEU A 121 14.44 -5.93 8.50
C LEU A 121 14.78 -5.71 7.03
N ALA A 122 14.10 -4.78 6.35
CA ALA A 122 14.35 -4.45 4.96
C ALA A 122 15.69 -3.72 4.73
N ASP A 123 16.34 -3.94 3.59
CA ASP A 123 17.53 -3.19 3.17
C ASP A 123 17.15 -1.84 2.55
N ARG A 124 15.99 -1.77 1.87
CA ARG A 124 15.38 -0.55 1.35
C ARG A 124 13.87 -0.52 1.54
N ILE A 125 13.33 0.68 1.71
CA ILE A 125 11.91 0.96 1.93
C ILE A 125 11.44 1.94 0.87
N LEU A 126 10.36 1.60 0.17
CA LEU A 126 9.83 2.31 -0.98
C LEU A 126 8.41 2.84 -0.69
N PRO A 127 8.26 3.87 0.16
CA PRO A 127 6.97 4.50 0.40
C PRO A 127 6.46 5.21 -0.87
N ASN A 128 5.14 5.32 -0.99
CA ASN A 128 4.48 5.91 -2.15
C ASN A 128 4.47 7.45 -2.09
N THR A 129 4.62 8.04 -0.90
CA THR A 129 4.59 9.50 -0.71
C THR A 129 5.66 9.97 0.26
N SER A 130 5.98 11.26 0.20
CA SER A 130 6.87 11.90 1.17
C SER A 130 6.30 11.90 2.58
N ASP A 131 4.97 12.02 2.74
CA ASP A 131 4.31 11.96 4.05
C ASP A 131 4.45 10.56 4.68
N GLU A 132 4.31 9.51 3.88
CA GLU A 132 4.55 8.13 4.32
C GLU A 132 6.02 7.93 4.70
N ALA A 133 6.96 8.45 3.90
CA ALA A 133 8.39 8.40 4.21
C ALA A 133 8.73 9.12 5.52
N GLU A 134 8.16 10.30 5.75
CA GLU A 134 8.33 11.07 6.98
C GLU A 134 7.78 10.30 8.18
N LEU A 135 6.59 9.72 8.03
CA LEU A 135 5.96 8.92 9.08
C LEU A 135 6.83 7.74 9.47
N ILE A 136 7.34 6.99 8.48
CA ILE A 136 8.22 5.84 8.70
C ILE A 136 9.52 6.28 9.37
N SER A 137 10.22 7.26 8.80
CA SER A 137 11.51 7.70 9.33
C SER A 137 11.38 8.20 10.77
N LYS A 138 10.40 9.06 11.05
CA LYS A 138 10.24 9.69 12.37
C LYS A 138 9.58 8.77 13.39
N ALA A 139 8.53 8.04 13.02
CA ALA A 139 7.79 7.22 13.98
C ALA A 139 8.48 5.88 14.27
N PHE A 140 9.15 5.29 13.27
CA PHE A 140 9.85 4.01 13.42
C PHE A 140 11.35 4.19 13.70
N GLU A 141 11.84 5.44 13.68
CA GLU A 141 13.25 5.79 13.91
C GLU A 141 14.18 5.10 12.91
N ILE A 142 13.74 4.99 11.65
CA ILE A 142 14.49 4.36 10.57
C ILE A 142 15.31 5.42 9.83
N ASP A 143 16.58 5.09 9.57
CA ASP A 143 17.50 5.92 8.80
C ASP A 143 16.90 6.23 7.42
N SER A 144 16.85 7.53 7.09
CA SER A 144 16.37 8.02 5.81
C SER A 144 17.20 7.50 4.64
N SER A 145 18.45 7.08 4.85
CA SER A 145 19.29 6.44 3.82
C SER A 145 18.71 5.12 3.31
N LYS A 146 17.82 4.46 4.08
CA LYS A 146 17.11 3.25 3.67
C LYS A 146 15.82 3.56 2.91
N ILE A 147 15.37 4.82 2.88
CA ILE A 147 14.03 5.21 2.42
C ILE A 147 14.15 5.96 1.09
N ASN A 148 13.45 5.47 0.07
CA ASN A 148 13.38 6.10 -1.24
C ASN A 148 11.91 6.19 -1.68
N VAL A 149 11.37 7.40 -1.80
CA VAL A 149 9.98 7.59 -2.23
C VAL A 149 9.84 7.14 -3.69
N VAL A 150 8.92 6.21 -3.94
CA VAL A 150 8.55 5.73 -5.28
C VAL A 150 7.04 5.88 -5.43
N PRO A 151 6.56 6.97 -6.05
CA PRO A 151 5.13 7.20 -6.24
C PRO A 151 4.46 6.13 -7.07
N ASN A 152 3.18 5.86 -6.79
CA ASN A 152 2.37 5.05 -7.68
C ASN A 152 2.21 5.75 -9.03
N GLY A 153 2.47 5.01 -10.11
CA GLY A 153 2.24 5.47 -11.47
C GLY A 153 0.76 5.36 -11.88
N VAL A 154 0.45 5.98 -13.02
CA VAL A 154 -0.83 5.86 -13.72
C VAL A 154 -0.56 5.44 -15.16
N GLU A 155 -1.38 4.54 -15.71
CA GLU A 155 -1.20 4.05 -17.07
C GLU A 155 -1.38 5.19 -18.09
N LEU A 156 -0.51 5.25 -19.11
CA LEU A 156 -0.53 6.32 -20.11
C LEU A 156 -1.83 6.37 -20.92
N ARG A 157 -2.56 5.26 -21.02
CA ARG A 157 -3.88 5.21 -21.70
C ARG A 157 -4.87 6.23 -21.14
N PHE A 158 -4.70 6.61 -19.86
CA PHE A 158 -5.59 7.58 -19.23
C PHE A 158 -5.40 9.01 -19.76
N LEU A 159 -4.22 9.34 -20.32
CA LEU A 159 -3.94 10.67 -20.90
C LEU A 159 -4.81 10.98 -22.14
N SER A 160 -5.16 9.95 -22.90
CA SER A 160 -5.98 10.05 -24.11
C SER A 160 -7.43 9.63 -23.90
N SER A 161 -7.89 9.57 -22.65
CA SER A 161 -9.27 9.22 -22.32
C SER A 161 -10.23 10.25 -22.95
N LYS A 162 -11.33 9.76 -23.52
CA LYS A 162 -12.36 10.62 -24.09
C LYS A 162 -13.74 10.33 -23.46
N PRO A 163 -14.64 11.32 -23.37
CA PRO A 163 -15.88 11.18 -22.60
C PRO A 163 -17.01 10.46 -23.35
N GLU A 164 -16.87 10.18 -24.65
CA GLU A 164 -18.01 9.79 -25.51
C GLU A 164 -18.67 8.49 -25.03
N LEU A 165 -17.89 7.49 -24.62
CA LEU A 165 -18.42 6.22 -24.11
C LEU A 165 -19.29 6.41 -22.86
N PHE A 166 -18.90 7.35 -21.99
CA PHE A 166 -19.67 7.63 -20.78
C PHE A 166 -20.95 8.39 -21.11
N ILE A 167 -20.86 9.40 -21.98
CA ILE A 167 -22.00 10.21 -22.42
C ILE A 167 -23.02 9.33 -23.17
N GLU A 168 -22.57 8.48 -24.09
CA GLU A 168 -23.44 7.57 -24.84
C GLU A 168 -24.20 6.61 -23.90
N LYS A 169 -23.52 6.12 -22.86
CA LYS A 169 -24.11 5.15 -21.92
C LYS A 169 -25.06 5.79 -20.91
N THR A 170 -24.78 7.02 -20.47
CA THR A 170 -25.48 7.63 -19.33
C THR A 170 -26.34 8.84 -19.70
N GLY A 171 -26.08 9.48 -20.83
CA GLY A 171 -26.67 10.76 -21.21
C GLY A 171 -26.16 11.95 -20.41
N LEU A 172 -25.28 11.74 -19.44
CA LEU A 172 -24.80 12.77 -18.52
C LEU A 172 -23.55 13.47 -19.08
N LYS A 173 -23.50 14.79 -18.88
CA LYS A 173 -22.37 15.67 -19.21
C LYS A 173 -22.26 16.75 -18.14
N ASP A 174 -21.11 17.40 -18.04
CA ASP A 174 -20.90 18.58 -17.20
C ASP A 174 -21.27 18.35 -15.71
N PHE A 175 -20.76 17.25 -15.13
CA PHE A 175 -21.04 16.81 -13.76
C PHE A 175 -19.79 16.80 -12.86
N VAL A 176 -20.02 16.82 -11.55
CA VAL A 176 -19.00 16.48 -10.54
C VAL A 176 -18.93 14.96 -10.40
N LEU A 177 -17.73 14.39 -10.46
CA LEU A 177 -17.52 12.94 -10.36
C LEU A 177 -16.85 12.56 -9.03
N PHE A 178 -17.47 11.64 -8.30
CA PHE A 178 -16.81 10.82 -7.29
C PHE A 178 -16.64 9.40 -7.81
N ALA A 179 -15.41 8.88 -7.79
CA ALA A 179 -15.12 7.48 -8.10
C ALA A 179 -14.31 6.83 -6.97
N GLY A 180 -14.86 5.79 -6.35
CA GLY A 180 -14.23 5.05 -5.25
C GLY A 180 -15.26 4.41 -4.31
N GLN A 181 -14.81 3.71 -3.27
CA GLN A 181 -15.71 3.14 -2.27
C GLN A 181 -16.48 4.27 -1.55
N ALA A 182 -17.75 4.45 -1.90
CA ALA A 182 -18.56 5.58 -1.44
C ALA A 182 -18.96 5.43 0.04
N SER A 183 -19.13 4.19 0.51
CA SER A 183 -19.42 3.88 1.91
C SER A 183 -18.26 4.12 2.88
N ALA A 184 -17.03 4.32 2.40
CA ALA A 184 -15.86 4.45 3.26
C ALA A 184 -15.84 5.80 4.00
N PRO A 185 -15.91 5.86 5.34
CA PRO A 185 -15.99 7.13 6.08
C PRO A 185 -14.85 8.10 5.79
N ARG A 186 -13.64 7.56 5.57
CA ARG A 186 -12.43 8.33 5.19
C ARG A 186 -12.57 9.08 3.86
N LYS A 187 -13.51 8.69 2.99
CA LYS A 187 -13.77 9.34 1.70
C LYS A 187 -14.76 10.50 1.83
N ASN A 188 -15.51 10.54 2.93
CA ASN A 188 -16.38 11.65 3.31
C ASN A 188 -17.32 12.15 2.20
N VAL A 189 -18.03 11.22 1.57
CA VAL A 189 -18.93 11.51 0.44
C VAL A 189 -20.09 12.45 0.86
N LEU A 190 -20.52 12.41 2.12
CA LEU A 190 -21.56 13.31 2.63
C LEU A 190 -21.16 14.78 2.54
N SER A 191 -19.91 15.12 2.88
CA SER A 191 -19.43 16.50 2.72
C SER A 191 -19.36 16.92 1.25
N LEU A 192 -19.04 15.99 0.34
CA LEU A 192 -19.08 16.26 -1.09
C LEU A 192 -20.51 16.55 -1.56
N ILE A 193 -21.49 15.74 -1.15
CA ILE A 193 -22.91 15.94 -1.49
C ILE A 193 -23.37 17.33 -1.02
N ASN A 194 -23.09 17.69 0.23
CA ASN A 194 -23.47 19.00 0.78
C ASN A 194 -22.82 20.16 0.00
N ALA A 195 -21.55 20.03 -0.38
CA ALA A 195 -20.86 21.07 -1.15
C ALA A 195 -21.42 21.21 -2.58
N VAL A 196 -21.82 20.11 -3.23
CA VAL A 196 -22.35 20.14 -4.59
C VAL A 196 -23.77 20.70 -4.65
N GLN A 197 -24.56 20.58 -3.57
CA GLN A 197 -25.90 21.20 -3.48
C GLN A 197 -25.87 22.72 -3.74
N GLU A 198 -24.77 23.40 -3.41
CA GLU A 198 -24.61 24.84 -3.63
C GLU A 198 -24.21 25.21 -5.07
N LEU A 199 -23.78 24.23 -5.88
CA LEU A 199 -23.18 24.47 -7.20
C LEU A 199 -24.16 24.29 -8.37
N GLU A 200 -25.40 23.85 -8.12
CA GLU A 200 -26.42 23.58 -9.15
C GLU A 200 -25.92 22.67 -10.31
N VAL A 201 -24.99 21.76 -10.02
CA VAL A 201 -24.45 20.78 -10.98
C VAL A 201 -24.78 19.35 -10.56
N ASP A 202 -24.91 18.44 -11.53
CA ASP A 202 -25.13 17.03 -11.25
C ASP A 202 -23.93 16.41 -10.52
N LEU A 203 -24.20 15.55 -9.54
CA LEU A 203 -23.21 14.73 -8.85
C LEU A 203 -23.36 13.27 -9.30
N VAL A 204 -22.32 12.73 -9.92
CA VAL A 204 -22.22 11.31 -10.26
C VAL A 204 -21.31 10.62 -9.26
N ILE A 205 -21.83 9.57 -8.61
CA ILE A 205 -21.08 8.74 -7.66
C ILE A 205 -20.94 7.33 -8.24
N ILE A 206 -19.70 6.93 -8.55
CA ILE A 206 -19.34 5.59 -9.02
C ILE A 206 -18.60 4.89 -7.89
N GLY A 207 -19.29 3.99 -7.19
CA GLY A 207 -18.75 3.40 -5.98
C GLY A 207 -19.69 2.43 -5.32
N ASP A 208 -19.12 1.63 -4.42
CA ASP A 208 -19.91 0.76 -3.56
C ASP A 208 -20.50 1.56 -2.38
N PHE A 209 -21.77 1.31 -2.10
CA PHE A 209 -22.56 1.89 -1.00
C PHE A 209 -22.82 0.90 0.14
N ASP A 210 -22.13 -0.24 0.17
CA ASP A 210 -22.19 -1.24 1.24
C ASP A 210 -22.47 -0.67 2.65
N ASN A 211 -23.22 -1.41 3.47
CA ASN A 211 -23.71 -1.03 4.81
C ASN A 211 -22.61 -0.86 5.90
N THR A 212 -21.36 -0.55 5.54
CA THR A 212 -20.21 -0.63 6.44
C THR A 212 -19.79 0.70 7.07
N GLY A 213 -20.41 1.82 6.72
CA GLY A 213 -19.94 3.13 7.19
C GLY A 213 -20.93 4.29 7.17
N TYR A 214 -22.10 4.13 6.56
CA TYR A 214 -23.19 5.10 6.52
C TYR A 214 -24.53 4.38 6.53
#